data_AF-A0A9P6CEU2-F1
#
_entry.id   AF-A0A9P6CEU2-F1
#
_cell.length_a   1.000
_cell.length_b   1.000
_cell.length_c   1.000
_cell.angle_alpha   90.00
_cell.angle_beta   90.00
_cell.angle_gamma   90.00
#
_symmetry.space_group_name_H-M   'P 1'
#
loop_
_entity.id
_entity.type
_entity.pdbx_description
1 polymer ?
#
loop_
_entity_poly.entity_id
_entity_poly.type
_entity_poly.pdbx_seq_one_letter_code
_entity_poly.pdbx_strand_id
1 'polypeptide(L)' 'MLSMANAGKNTNGSQFFITTVTTTWLDGAHVVFGEVAENMELVRQIEALGTSSGSPKGRVIIAKSGTV' A
#
# COMPACT_ATOMS: atom_id res chain seq x y z
N MET A 1 -5.11 1.86 5.57
CA MET A 1 -3.93 2.34 6.35
C MET A 1 -2.72 2.39 5.43
N LEU A 2 -1.76 3.28 5.68
CA LEU A 2 -0.50 3.40 4.93
C LEU A 2 0.68 2.88 5.77
N SER A 3 1.44 1.93 5.21
CA SER A 3 2.45 1.17 5.97
C SER A 3 3.68 0.79 5.12
N MET A 4 4.83 0.60 5.78
CA MET A 4 6.12 0.31 5.13
C MET A 4 6.25 -1.17 4.74
N ALA A 5 6.58 -1.44 3.48
CA ALA A 5 7.05 -2.76 3.07
C ALA A 5 8.52 -2.94 3.47
N ASN A 6 8.91 -4.16 3.83
CA ASN A 6 10.26 -4.48 4.28
C ASN A 6 10.62 -5.95 3.95
N ALA A 7 11.89 -6.30 4.08
CA ALA A 7 12.43 -7.65 3.97
C ALA A 7 12.88 -8.19 5.35
N GLY A 8 12.17 -7.79 6.42
CA GLY A 8 12.52 -8.09 7.81
C GLY A 8 12.89 -6.85 8.63
N LYS A 9 13.22 -7.07 9.91
CA LYS A 9 13.45 -6.01 10.88
C LYS A 9 14.51 -5.02 10.40
N ASN A 10 14.21 -3.72 10.51
CA ASN A 10 15.10 -2.61 10.16
C ASN A 10 15.55 -2.59 8.68
N THR A 11 14.72 -3.07 7.75
CA THR A 11 14.99 -3.04 6.30
C THR A 11 14.00 -2.15 5.52
N ASN A 12 13.44 -1.14 6.18
CA ASN A 12 12.56 -0.17 5.53
C ASN A 12 13.34 0.60 4.46
N GLY A 13 12.72 0.79 3.30
CA GLY A 13 13.27 1.59 2.19
C GLY A 13 12.27 2.65 1.75
N SER A 14 11.89 2.63 0.47
CA SER A 14 10.85 3.50 -0.10
C SER A 14 9.55 2.77 -0.43
N GLN A 15 9.53 1.44 -0.36
CA GLN A 15 8.36 0.64 -0.68
C GLN A 15 7.32 0.74 0.44
N PHE A 16 6.07 0.95 0.05
CA PHE A 16 4.93 1.04 0.95
C PHE A 16 3.75 0.26 0.40
N PHE A 17 2.76 0.02 1.24
CA PHE A 17 1.48 -0.55 0.86
C PHE A 17 0.33 0.19 1.53
N ILE A 18 -0.84 0.13 0.90
CA ILE A 18 -2.10 0.62 1.43
C ILE A 18 -3.00 -0.59 1.70
N THR A 19 -3.47 -0.73 2.93
CA THR A 19 -4.38 -1.82 3.29
C THR A 19 -5.81 -1.52 2.84
N THR A 20 -6.46 -2.53 2.25
CA THR A 20 -7.84 -2.50 1.77
C THR A 20 -8.80 -3.28 2.68
N VAL A 21 -8.25 -4.05 3.63
CA VAL A 21 -8.94 -4.74 4.71
C VAL A 21 -8.12 -4.61 6.00
N THR A 22 -8.69 -4.99 7.14
CA THR A 22 -7.95 -5.05 8.40
C THR A 22 -6.94 -6.20 8.37
N THR A 23 -5.68 -5.90 8.69
CA THR A 23 -4.54 -6.84 8.62
C THR A 23 -3.77 -6.92 9.94
N THR A 24 -4.43 -7.32 11.03
CA THR A 24 -3.85 -7.34 12.39
C THR A 24 -2.62 -8.25 12.51
N TRP A 25 -2.48 -9.25 11.63
CA TRP A 25 -1.31 -10.13 11.60
C TRP A 25 -0.01 -9.43 11.17
N LEU A 26 -0.07 -8.18 10.70
CA LEU A 26 1.11 -7.38 10.33
C LEU A 26 1.61 -6.49 11.47
N ASP A 27 0.89 -6.45 12.60
CA ASP A 27 1.20 -5.59 13.73
C ASP A 27 2.58 -5.94 14.32
N GLY A 28 3.40 -4.92 14.58
CA GLY A 28 4.78 -5.07 15.06
C GLY A 28 5.81 -5.51 14.01
N ALA A 29 5.38 -6.01 12.85
CA ALA A 29 6.26 -6.37 11.73
C ALA A 29 6.41 -5.25 10.69
N HIS A 30 5.34 -4.46 10.48
CA HIS A 30 5.33 -3.33 9.56
C HIS A 30 4.97 -2.04 10.28
N VAL A 31 5.67 -0.95 9.94
CA VAL A 31 5.44 0.37 10.55
C VAL A 31 4.31 1.06 9.81
N VAL A 32 3.23 1.34 10.54
CA VAL A 32 2.12 2.19 10.08
C VAL A 32 2.50 3.65 10.28
N PHE A 33 2.35 4.48 9.24
CA PHE A 33 2.79 5.89 9.28
C PHE A 33 1.76 6.88 8.72
N GLY A 34 0.56 6.41 8.35
CA GLY A 34 -0.52 7.30 7.93
C GLY A 34 -1.76 6.56 7.48
N GLU A 35 -2.69 7.30 6.89
CA GLU A 35 -3.90 6.79 6.28
C GLU A 35 -4.26 7.58 5.02
N VAL A 36 -5.11 6.97 4.19
CA VAL A 36 -5.65 7.64 3.01
C VAL A 36 -6.83 8.49 3.47
N ALA A 37 -6.63 9.81 3.52
CA ALA A 37 -7.67 10.74 3.98
C ALA A 37 -8.78 10.94 2.94
N GLU A 38 -8.45 10.88 1.66
CA GLU A 38 -9.38 11.15 0.55
C GLU A 38 -9.24 10.13 -0.58
N ASN A 39 -10.33 9.93 -1.32
CA ASN A 39 -10.37 9.11 -2.54
C ASN A 39 -9.93 7.64 -2.36
N MET A 40 -10.42 6.99 -1.31
CA MET A 40 -10.25 5.53 -1.13
C MET A 40 -10.84 4.70 -2.28
N GLU A 41 -11.77 5.25 -3.05
CA GLU A 41 -12.33 4.59 -4.24
C GLU A 41 -11.26 4.34 -5.32
N LEU A 42 -10.34 5.27 -5.55
CA LEU A 42 -9.23 5.05 -6.47
C LEU A 42 -8.34 3.89 -6.02
N VAL A 43 -8.13 3.72 -4.72
CA VAL A 43 -7.39 2.58 -4.15
C VAL A 43 -8.12 1.26 -4.48
N ARG A 44 -9.46 1.23 -4.39
CA ARG A 44 -10.27 0.07 -4.77
C ARG A 44 -10.20 -0.25 -6.26
N GLN A 45 -10.16 0.77 -7.11
CA GLN A 45 -9.99 0.57 -8.56
C GLN A 45 -8.61 -0.01 -8.89
N ILE A 46 -7.56 0.43 -8.19
CA ILE A 46 -6.21 -0.15 -8.30
C ILE A 46 -6.22 -1.61 -7.81
N GLU A 47 -6.86 -1.89 -6.68
CA GLU A 47 -7.01 -3.24 -6.11
C GLU A 47 -7.70 -4.20 -7.11
N ALA A 48 -8.74 -3.75 -7.82
CA ALA A 48 -9.47 -4.55 -8.81
C ALA A 48 -8.60 -5.01 -10.01
N LEU A 49 -7.49 -4.31 -10.27
CA LEU A 49 -6.51 -4.71 -11.28
C LEU A 49 -5.54 -5.79 -10.77
N GLY A 50 -5.57 -6.13 -9.49
CA GLY A 50 -4.73 -7.16 -8.88
C GLY A 50 -5.12 -8.59 -9.25
N THR A 51 -4.27 -9.53 -8.84
CA THR A 51 -4.52 -10.97 -8.88
C THR A 51 -4.07 -11.59 -7.55
N SER A 52 -4.46 -12.84 -7.29
CA SER A 52 -4.05 -13.57 -6.08
C SER A 52 -2.54 -13.79 -5.98
N SER A 53 -1.80 -13.80 -7.11
CA SER A 53 -0.34 -13.86 -7.11
C SER A 53 0.33 -12.52 -6.85
N GLY A 54 -0.43 -11.43 -6.75
CA GLY A 54 0.08 -10.07 -6.66
C GLY A 54 0.50 -9.45 -8.00
N SER A 55 0.45 -10.21 -9.11
CA SER A 55 0.77 -9.67 -10.44
C SER A 55 -0.40 -8.81 -10.95
N PRO A 56 -0.18 -7.53 -11.33
CA PRO A 56 -1.26 -6.68 -11.81
C PRO A 56 -1.63 -7.01 -13.26
N LYS A 57 -2.93 -6.93 -13.58
CA LYS A 57 -3.49 -7.12 -14.94
C LYS A 57 -3.22 -5.93 -15.87
N GLY A 58 -2.87 -4.78 -15.30
CA GLY A 58 -2.59 -3.55 -16.02
C GLY A 58 -1.51 -2.73 -15.31
N ARG A 59 -0.88 -1.81 -16.04
CA ARG A 59 0.17 -0.96 -15.47
C ARG A 59 -0.46 0.15 -14.63
N VAL A 60 -0.03 0.26 -13.37
CA VAL A 60 -0.41 1.34 -12.44
C VAL A 60 0.81 2.20 -12.16
N ILE A 61 0.71 3.51 -12.35
CA ILE A 61 1.82 4.45 -12.23
C ILE A 61 1.37 5.66 -11.40
N ILE A 62 2.21 6.10 -10.47
CA ILE A 62 2.07 7.42 -9.83
C ILE A 62 2.55 8.46 -10.85
N ALA A 63 1.62 9.05 -11.60
CA ALA A 63 1.95 10.03 -12.64
C ALA A 63 2.45 11.37 -12.07
N LYS A 64 1.98 11.76 -10.88
CA LYS A 64 2.37 12.96 -10.16
C LYS A 64 2.19 12.76 -8.65
N SER A 65 3.09 13.32 -7.85
CA SER A 65 3.02 13.32 -6.38
C SER A 65 3.66 14.60 -5.82
N GLY A 66 3.30 14.99 -4.61
CA GLY A 66 3.83 16.16 -3.92
C GLY A 66 3.11 16.39 -2.60
N THR A 67 3.45 17.48 -1.92
CA THR A 67 2.65 17.99 -0.79
C THR A 67 1.53 18.87 -1.32
N VAL A 68 0.42 18.95 -0.56
CA VAL A 68 -0.66 19.92 -0.82
C VAL A 68 -0.20 21.34 -0.56
#